data_AF-A0A2V9L2K0-F1
#
_entry.id   AF-A0A2V9L2K0-F1
#
_cell.length_a   1.000
_cell.length_b   1.000
_cell.length_c   1.000
_cell.angle_alpha   90.00
_cell.angle_beta   90.00
_cell.angle_gamma   90.00
#
_symmetry.space_group_name_H-M   'P 1'
#
loop_
_entity.id
_entity.type
_entity.pdbx_description
1 polymer ?
#
loop_
_entity_poly.entity_id
_entity_poly.type
_entity_poly.pdbx_seq_one_letter_code
_entity_poly.pdbx_strand_id
1 'polypeptide(L)'
;MKRSKTLTLGLAAFFSLVQAAQAGPPLICHALDIGDAKSLPWNNSTSLSGRSDYELSRLVADTLELLQPNTPVIVRMETIRRATLYAQKDQQIAKELLLKLRRRAVDAEAKGRPDALAWFDLGYLVECYKQANLAYKKLDSGGWEPVIRPNPANGLDGYAWVERAISLHGQEPEMEFAAALISLDGKRPGHQEHVEKAVAGAPADSLLAKNLATHFKGDPGQTVGAMLGQVATAKK
;
A
#
# COMPACT_ATOMS: atom_id res chain seq x y z
N MET A 1 71.25 -16.31 12.73
CA MET A 1 69.86 -16.45 13.22
C MET A 1 69.25 -15.08 13.48
N LYS A 2 68.35 -14.60 12.61
CA LYS A 2 67.35 -13.55 12.90
C LYS A 2 66.22 -13.72 11.88
N ARG A 3 65.08 -14.26 12.33
CA ARG A 3 63.87 -14.48 11.53
C ARG A 3 63.12 -13.15 11.43
N SER A 4 63.02 -12.58 10.24
CA SER A 4 62.12 -11.45 9.97
C SER A 4 60.71 -12.00 9.81
N LYS A 5 59.77 -11.56 10.66
CA LYS A 5 58.36 -11.90 10.58
C LYS A 5 57.67 -10.87 9.69
N THR A 6 57.27 -11.26 8.48
CA THR A 6 56.31 -10.50 7.67
C THR A 6 54.93 -10.64 8.31
N LEU A 7 54.42 -9.52 8.83
CA LEU A 7 53.06 -9.41 9.37
C LEU A 7 52.14 -8.95 8.24
N THR A 8 51.38 -9.86 7.65
CA THR A 8 50.35 -9.52 6.65
C THR A 8 49.09 -9.08 7.38
N LEU A 9 48.79 -7.78 7.37
CA LEU A 9 47.50 -7.26 7.83
C LEU A 9 46.43 -7.62 6.78
N GLY A 10 45.56 -8.58 7.10
CA GLY A 10 44.35 -8.85 6.32
C GLY A 10 43.31 -7.78 6.60
N LEU A 11 43.00 -6.97 5.58
CA LEU A 11 41.94 -5.97 5.63
C LEU A 11 40.58 -6.68 5.47
N ALA A 12 39.91 -6.96 6.58
CA ALA A 12 38.54 -7.46 6.57
C ALA A 12 37.59 -6.31 6.20
N ALA A 13 37.13 -6.29 4.96
CA ALA A 13 36.10 -5.35 4.50
C ALA A 13 34.74 -5.74 5.13
N PHE A 14 34.34 -5.04 6.18
CA PHE A 14 32.97 -5.04 6.68
C PHE A 14 32.07 -4.36 5.64
N PHE A 15 31.33 -5.16 4.85
CA PHE A 15 30.23 -4.64 4.05
C PHE A 15 29.05 -4.34 4.97
N SER A 16 28.95 -3.08 5.40
CA SER A 16 27.73 -2.57 6.01
C SER A 16 26.61 -2.59 4.96
N LEU A 17 25.71 -3.57 5.07
CA LEU A 17 24.44 -3.55 4.35
C LEU A 17 23.66 -2.32 4.81
N VAL A 18 23.70 -1.24 4.03
CA VAL A 18 22.81 -0.10 4.21
C VAL A 18 21.39 -0.59 3.90
N GLN A 19 20.65 -0.94 4.95
CA GLN A 19 19.20 -1.09 4.86
C GLN A 19 18.64 0.29 4.54
N ALA A 20 18.25 0.51 3.29
CA ALA A 20 17.39 1.63 2.95
C ALA A 20 16.05 1.37 3.65
N ALA A 21 15.88 1.92 4.85
CA ALA A 21 14.59 1.95 5.51
C ALA A 21 13.62 2.70 4.58
N GLN A 22 12.60 2.02 4.06
CA GLN A 22 11.50 2.68 3.38
C GLN A 22 10.90 3.69 4.36
N ALA A 23 10.93 4.96 3.97
CA ALA A 23 10.56 6.05 4.86
C ALA A 23 9.03 6.18 4.91
N GLY A 24 8.42 5.62 5.97
CA GLY A 24 7.03 5.85 6.36
C GLY A 24 6.06 4.68 6.08
N PRO A 25 4.81 4.77 6.55
CA PRO A 25 3.83 3.69 6.39
C PRO A 25 3.55 3.36 4.91
N PRO A 26 3.61 2.08 4.51
CA PRO A 26 3.69 1.66 3.11
C PRO A 26 2.49 2.08 2.25
N LEU A 27 1.28 2.11 2.82
CA LEU A 27 0.04 2.43 2.10
C LEU A 27 -0.12 3.92 1.83
N ILE A 28 0.52 4.79 2.61
CA ILE A 28 0.30 6.24 2.56
C ILE A 28 1.49 6.96 1.94
N CYS A 29 2.70 6.59 2.34
CA CYS A 29 3.92 7.30 1.96
C CYS A 29 4.40 6.99 0.53
N HIS A 30 3.95 5.88 -0.05
CA HIS A 30 4.40 5.41 -1.35
C HIS A 30 3.23 5.42 -2.34
N ALA A 31 3.32 6.29 -3.34
CA ALA A 31 2.35 6.33 -4.43
C ALA A 31 2.49 5.08 -5.31
N LEU A 32 1.36 4.58 -5.80
CA LEU A 32 1.33 3.48 -6.75
C LEU A 32 1.39 4.01 -8.18
N ASP A 33 2.11 3.30 -9.05
CA ASP A 33 2.09 3.54 -10.49
C ASP A 33 0.75 3.05 -11.07
N ILE A 34 -0.02 3.99 -11.63
CA ILE A 34 -1.32 3.74 -12.28
C ILE A 34 -1.26 3.95 -13.80
N GLY A 35 -0.06 4.16 -14.37
CA GLY A 35 0.10 4.58 -15.76
C GLY A 35 -0.65 5.89 -16.04
N ASP A 36 -1.38 5.92 -17.15
CA ASP A 36 -2.19 7.08 -17.57
C ASP A 36 -3.63 7.06 -17.02
N ALA A 37 -3.94 6.14 -16.10
CA ALA A 37 -5.29 6.02 -15.55
C ALA A 37 -5.69 7.27 -14.75
N LYS A 38 -6.97 7.65 -14.85
CA LYS A 38 -7.52 8.77 -14.09
C LYS A 38 -7.70 8.38 -12.62
N SER A 39 -7.30 9.28 -11.72
CA SER A 39 -7.57 9.21 -10.28
C SER A 39 -7.85 10.61 -9.73
N LEU A 40 -7.98 10.76 -8.40
CA LEU A 40 -8.15 12.06 -7.76
C LEU A 40 -7.01 13.01 -8.15
N PRO A 41 -7.30 14.31 -8.39
CA PRO A 41 -6.29 15.28 -8.77
C PRO A 41 -5.12 15.27 -7.79
N TRP A 42 -3.90 15.27 -8.31
CA TRP A 42 -2.68 15.21 -7.51
C TRP A 42 -1.61 16.12 -8.12
N ASN A 43 -0.66 16.57 -7.31
CA ASN A 43 0.41 17.47 -7.73
C ASN A 43 1.61 16.69 -8.30
N ASN A 44 2.18 15.76 -7.52
CA ASN A 44 3.27 14.86 -7.89
C ASN A 44 3.30 13.64 -6.94
N SER A 45 3.97 12.57 -7.36
CA SER A 45 3.97 11.28 -6.62
C SER A 45 4.64 11.33 -5.25
N THR A 46 5.48 12.33 -4.95
CA THR A 46 6.21 12.44 -3.68
C THR A 46 5.49 13.30 -2.64
N SER A 47 4.44 14.03 -3.01
CA SER A 47 3.67 14.84 -2.09
C SER A 47 2.69 13.99 -1.27
N LEU A 48 2.53 14.34 0.01
CA LEU A 48 1.52 13.79 0.91
C LEU A 48 0.32 14.74 1.13
N SER A 49 0.33 15.93 0.53
CA SER A 49 -0.67 16.98 0.81
C SER A 49 -1.73 17.15 -0.28
N GLY A 50 -1.54 16.46 -1.42
CA GLY A 50 -2.35 16.61 -2.62
C GLY A 50 -2.25 18.01 -3.24
N ARG A 51 -3.21 18.32 -4.12
CA ARG A 51 -3.41 19.67 -4.63
C ARG A 51 -4.02 20.57 -3.56
N SER A 52 -3.48 21.78 -3.42
CA SER A 52 -3.98 22.78 -2.45
C SER A 52 -5.31 23.39 -2.84
N ASP A 53 -5.65 23.39 -4.14
CA ASP A 53 -6.87 23.95 -4.73
C ASP A 53 -7.99 22.91 -4.92
N TYR A 54 -7.82 21.68 -4.38
CA TYR A 54 -8.86 20.66 -4.45
C TYR A 54 -10.03 20.99 -3.51
N GLU A 55 -11.26 21.00 -4.04
CA GLU A 55 -12.47 21.24 -3.25
C GLU A 55 -12.84 20.02 -2.42
N LEU A 56 -12.50 20.06 -1.13
CA LEU A 56 -12.65 18.91 -0.23
C LEU A 56 -14.11 18.40 -0.11
N SER A 57 -15.10 19.29 -0.26
CA SER A 57 -16.53 18.93 -0.25
C SER A 57 -16.92 17.94 -1.36
N ARG A 58 -16.12 17.84 -2.44
CA ARG A 58 -16.33 16.89 -3.53
C ARG A 58 -15.70 15.53 -3.30
N LEU A 59 -14.86 15.39 -2.26
CA LEU A 59 -14.00 14.22 -2.07
C LEU A 59 -14.76 12.90 -2.12
N VAL A 60 -15.87 12.81 -1.39
CA VAL A 60 -16.68 11.58 -1.32
C VAL A 60 -17.27 11.25 -2.69
N ALA A 61 -17.87 12.24 -3.37
CA ALA A 61 -18.50 12.05 -4.66
C ALA A 61 -17.48 11.65 -5.74
N ASP A 62 -16.38 12.39 -5.86
CA ASP A 62 -15.34 12.13 -6.85
C ASP A 62 -14.67 10.76 -6.59
N THR A 63 -14.45 10.37 -5.32
CA THR A 63 -13.90 9.05 -4.97
C THR A 63 -14.82 7.93 -5.43
N LEU A 64 -16.12 8.02 -5.12
CA LEU A 64 -17.10 7.00 -5.53
C LEU A 64 -17.24 6.93 -7.05
N GLU A 65 -17.17 8.08 -7.74
CA GLU A 65 -17.18 8.14 -9.20
C GLU A 65 -15.97 7.41 -9.80
N LEU A 66 -14.80 7.49 -9.18
CA LEU A 66 -13.60 6.82 -9.67
C LEU A 66 -13.54 5.31 -9.36
N LEU A 67 -14.31 4.82 -8.38
CA LEU A 67 -14.33 3.41 -7.96
C LEU A 67 -15.39 2.57 -8.70
N GLN A 68 -15.61 2.82 -9.99
CA GLN A 68 -16.56 2.08 -10.84
C GLN A 68 -16.14 0.62 -11.07
N PRO A 69 -17.06 -0.32 -11.36
CA PRO A 69 -16.72 -1.75 -11.52
C PRO A 69 -15.55 -2.07 -12.47
N ASN A 70 -15.34 -1.27 -13.51
CA ASN A 70 -14.25 -1.44 -14.48
C ASN A 70 -12.91 -0.78 -14.07
N THR A 71 -12.85 -0.10 -12.92
CA THR A 71 -11.61 0.48 -12.40
C THR A 71 -10.66 -0.65 -11.96
N PRO A 72 -9.42 -0.72 -12.50
CA PRO A 72 -8.43 -1.72 -12.09
C PRO A 72 -8.06 -1.60 -10.61
N VAL A 73 -7.69 -2.71 -9.97
CA VAL A 73 -7.44 -2.75 -8.51
C VAL A 73 -6.32 -1.80 -8.11
N ILE A 74 -5.21 -1.77 -8.85
CA ILE A 74 -4.11 -0.80 -8.57
C ILE A 74 -4.59 0.66 -8.64
N VAL A 75 -5.49 0.99 -9.56
CA VAL A 75 -6.06 2.34 -9.69
C VAL A 75 -6.99 2.67 -8.51
N ARG A 76 -7.75 1.69 -8.01
CA ARG A 76 -8.55 1.84 -6.79
C ARG A 76 -7.66 2.13 -5.58
N MET A 77 -6.57 1.36 -5.44
CA MET A 77 -5.61 1.53 -4.34
C MET A 77 -5.05 2.95 -4.30
N GLU A 78 -4.56 3.46 -5.42
CA GLU A 78 -4.02 4.83 -5.49
C GLU A 78 -5.11 5.89 -5.27
N THR A 79 -6.32 5.66 -5.78
CA THR A 79 -7.47 6.55 -5.56
C THR A 79 -7.82 6.62 -4.08
N ILE A 80 -7.87 5.49 -3.38
CA ILE A 80 -8.15 5.41 -1.95
C ILE A 80 -7.02 6.03 -1.11
N ARG A 81 -5.76 5.85 -1.52
CA ARG A 81 -4.62 6.51 -0.88
C ARG A 81 -4.74 8.03 -0.96
N ARG A 82 -4.98 8.57 -2.16
CA ARG A 82 -5.19 10.02 -2.38
C ARG A 82 -6.39 10.51 -1.59
N ALA A 83 -7.49 9.76 -1.60
CA ALA A 83 -8.69 10.09 -0.85
C ALA A 83 -8.42 10.17 0.64
N THR A 84 -7.62 9.24 1.16
CA THR A 84 -7.19 9.23 2.55
C THR A 84 -6.41 10.48 2.92
N LEU A 85 -5.43 10.86 2.10
CA LEU A 85 -4.62 12.05 2.34
C LEU A 85 -5.44 13.34 2.28
N TYR A 86 -6.43 13.44 1.39
CA TYR A 86 -7.37 14.56 1.41
C TYR A 86 -8.26 14.56 2.66
N ALA A 87 -8.81 13.40 3.02
CA ALA A 87 -9.72 13.24 4.16
C ALA A 87 -9.06 13.55 5.52
N GLN A 88 -7.72 13.48 5.63
CA GLN A 88 -7.01 13.90 6.85
C GLN A 88 -7.30 15.36 7.26
N LYS A 89 -7.74 16.20 6.32
CA LYS A 89 -8.07 17.61 6.56
C LYS A 89 -9.43 17.80 7.23
N ASP A 90 -10.33 16.81 7.14
CA ASP A 90 -11.70 16.89 7.70
C ASP A 90 -12.22 15.51 8.12
N GLN A 91 -12.39 15.34 9.43
CA GLN A 91 -12.86 14.08 10.04
C GLN A 91 -14.30 13.73 9.69
N GLN A 92 -15.15 14.72 9.40
CA GLN A 92 -16.53 14.46 8.98
C GLN A 92 -16.55 13.82 7.60
N ILE A 93 -15.72 14.33 6.69
CA ILE A 93 -15.56 13.79 5.33
C ILE A 93 -14.92 12.40 5.37
N ALA A 94 -13.91 12.19 6.22
CA ALA A 94 -13.33 10.85 6.42
C ALA A 94 -14.38 9.83 6.89
N LYS A 95 -15.21 10.23 7.85
CA LYS A 95 -16.31 9.39 8.35
C LYS A 95 -17.36 9.14 7.28
N GLU A 96 -17.73 10.16 6.50
CA GLU A 96 -18.70 10.01 5.42
C GLU A 96 -18.20 9.02 4.36
N LEU A 97 -16.96 9.15 3.89
CA LEU A 97 -16.39 8.24 2.91
C LEU A 97 -16.41 6.79 3.39
N LEU A 98 -15.98 6.55 4.64
CA LEU A 98 -16.03 5.21 5.26
C LEU A 98 -17.45 4.65 5.28
N LEU A 99 -18.43 5.44 5.70
CA LEU A 99 -19.84 5.01 5.77
C LEU A 99 -20.42 4.71 4.39
N LYS A 100 -20.06 5.49 3.36
CA LYS A 100 -20.53 5.26 1.98
C LYS A 100 -19.95 3.97 1.39
N LEU A 101 -18.64 3.71 1.55
CA LEU A 101 -18.04 2.45 1.10
C LEU A 101 -18.59 1.25 1.88
N ARG A 102 -18.76 1.39 3.20
CA ARG A 102 -19.36 0.34 4.03
C ARG A 102 -20.77 -0.01 3.58
N ARG A 103 -21.59 1.01 3.31
CA ARG A 103 -22.94 0.82 2.79
C ARG A 103 -22.94 0.09 1.46
N ARG A 104 -22.04 0.46 0.52
CA ARG A 104 -21.92 -0.24 -0.77
C ARG A 104 -21.63 -1.73 -0.59
N ALA A 105 -20.71 -2.10 0.30
CA ALA A 105 -20.35 -3.50 0.56
C ALA A 105 -21.51 -4.29 1.21
N VAL A 106 -22.12 -3.73 2.26
CA VAL A 106 -23.22 -4.37 3.00
C VAL A 106 -24.51 -4.46 2.17
N ASP A 107 -24.87 -3.43 1.42
CA ASP A 107 -26.09 -3.43 0.59
C ASP A 107 -26.00 -4.49 -0.54
N ALA A 108 -24.80 -4.76 -1.06
CA ALA A 108 -24.56 -5.81 -2.05
C ALA A 108 -24.72 -7.21 -1.43
N GLU A 109 -24.13 -7.42 -0.25
CA GLU A 109 -24.26 -8.67 0.49
C GLU A 109 -25.72 -8.95 0.90
N ALA A 110 -26.44 -7.95 1.42
CA ALA A 110 -27.84 -8.08 1.80
C ALA A 110 -28.76 -8.46 0.62
N LYS A 111 -28.34 -8.17 -0.61
CA LYS A 111 -29.05 -8.57 -1.85
C LYS A 111 -28.64 -9.95 -2.36
N GLY A 112 -27.87 -10.72 -1.59
CA GLY A 112 -27.35 -12.03 -1.98
C GLY A 112 -26.32 -11.99 -3.11
N ARG A 113 -25.73 -10.81 -3.37
CA ARG A 113 -24.77 -10.58 -4.46
C ARG A 113 -23.54 -9.84 -3.90
N PRO A 114 -22.73 -10.51 -3.07
CA PRO A 114 -21.57 -9.87 -2.47
C PRO A 114 -20.63 -9.31 -3.54
N ASP A 115 -20.32 -8.02 -3.44
CA ASP A 115 -19.43 -7.30 -4.36
C ASP A 115 -18.00 -7.34 -3.79
N ALA A 116 -17.12 -8.13 -4.41
CA ALA A 116 -15.73 -8.27 -4.00
C ALA A 116 -14.99 -6.93 -4.01
N LEU A 117 -15.23 -6.09 -5.02
CA LEU A 117 -14.58 -4.80 -5.16
C LEU A 117 -15.08 -3.80 -4.12
N ALA A 118 -16.35 -3.88 -3.70
CA ALA A 118 -16.85 -3.07 -2.59
C ALA A 118 -16.20 -3.46 -1.24
N TRP A 119 -16.01 -4.76 -1.00
CA TRP A 119 -15.27 -5.25 0.17
C TRP A 119 -13.80 -4.84 0.13
N PHE A 120 -13.18 -4.92 -1.05
CA PHE A 120 -11.81 -4.47 -1.28
C PHE A 120 -11.66 -2.97 -0.97
N ASP A 121 -12.48 -2.13 -1.60
CA ASP A 121 -12.42 -0.66 -1.45
C ASP A 121 -12.58 -0.25 0.03
N LEU A 122 -13.53 -0.89 0.74
CA LEU A 122 -13.75 -0.65 2.16
C LEU A 122 -12.56 -1.10 3.02
N GLY A 123 -12.06 -2.33 2.80
CA GLY A 123 -10.95 -2.90 3.57
C GLY A 123 -9.67 -2.11 3.38
N TYR A 124 -9.35 -1.75 2.15
CA TYR A 124 -8.16 -0.97 1.82
C TYR A 124 -8.23 0.45 2.42
N LEU A 125 -9.39 1.12 2.37
CA LEU A 125 -9.57 2.43 3.03
C LEU A 125 -9.33 2.36 4.53
N VAL A 126 -9.83 1.32 5.20
CA VAL A 126 -9.64 1.13 6.65
C VAL A 126 -8.17 1.05 7.03
N GLU A 127 -7.38 0.30 6.26
CA GLU A 127 -5.95 0.16 6.53
C GLU A 127 -5.16 1.43 6.17
N CYS A 128 -5.55 2.13 5.09
CA CYS A 128 -5.04 3.47 4.80
C CYS A 128 -5.32 4.45 5.96
N TYR A 129 -6.53 4.47 6.50
CA TYR A 129 -6.89 5.34 7.63
C TYR A 129 -6.10 5.04 8.90
N LYS A 130 -5.82 3.76 9.19
CA LYS A 130 -4.95 3.37 10.30
C LYS A 130 -3.53 3.91 10.14
N GLN A 131 -2.95 3.80 8.95
CA GLN A 131 -1.60 4.33 8.68
C GLN A 131 -1.56 5.87 8.65
N ALA A 132 -2.58 6.50 8.09
CA ALA A 132 -2.72 7.95 8.01
C ALA A 132 -2.98 8.61 9.38
N ASN A 133 -3.32 7.82 10.38
CA ASN A 133 -3.53 8.28 11.74
C ASN A 133 -2.22 8.72 12.44
N LEU A 134 -1.08 8.18 11.99
CA LEU A 134 0.23 8.53 12.53
C LEU A 134 0.74 9.82 11.87
N ALA A 135 0.54 10.96 12.54
CA ALA A 135 1.21 12.21 12.18
C ALA A 135 2.50 12.36 12.99
N TYR A 136 3.40 13.23 12.54
CA TYR A 136 4.58 13.60 13.31
C TYR A 136 4.58 15.11 13.55
N LYS A 137 4.64 15.50 14.83
CA LYS A 137 4.83 16.88 15.24
C LYS A 137 6.33 17.14 15.41
N LYS A 138 6.84 18.18 14.77
CA LYS A 138 8.21 18.64 15.01
C LYS A 138 8.26 19.32 16.38
N LEU A 139 9.19 18.87 17.22
CA LEU A 139 9.46 19.45 18.52
C LEU A 139 10.43 20.62 18.39
N ASP A 140 10.39 21.56 19.33
CA ASP A 140 11.33 22.68 19.40
C ASP A 140 12.79 22.20 19.57
N SER A 141 12.97 20.99 20.12
CA SER A 141 14.26 20.28 20.22
C SER A 141 14.81 19.78 18.88
N GLY A 142 14.08 19.94 17.78
CA GLY A 142 14.42 19.41 16.46
C GLY A 142 14.04 17.94 16.24
N GLY A 143 13.52 17.25 17.27
CA GLY A 143 12.98 15.90 17.18
C GLY A 143 11.57 15.83 16.57
N TRP A 144 11.07 14.61 16.36
CA TRP A 144 9.72 14.34 15.90
C TRP A 144 8.96 13.50 16.93
N GLU A 145 7.76 13.92 17.29
CA GLU A 145 6.87 13.19 18.19
C GLU A 145 5.68 12.62 17.39
N PRO A 146 5.35 11.33 17.53
CA PRO A 146 4.17 10.77 16.91
C PRO A 146 2.90 11.36 17.56
N VAL A 147 2.01 11.89 16.74
CA VAL A 147 0.68 12.35 17.15
C VAL A 147 -0.35 11.43 16.53
N ILE A 148 -1.06 10.70 17.39
CA ILE A 148 -2.20 9.88 17.00
C ILE A 148 -3.42 10.80 16.91
N ARG A 149 -3.99 10.91 15.71
CA ARG A 149 -5.22 11.66 15.48
C ARG A 149 -6.46 10.78 15.73
N PRO A 150 -7.67 11.38 15.75
CA PRO A 150 -8.88 10.61 15.62
C PRO A 150 -8.88 9.83 14.30
N ASN A 151 -9.27 8.56 14.36
CA ASN A 151 -9.36 7.68 13.21
C ASN A 151 -10.74 7.00 13.19
N PRO A 152 -11.58 7.25 12.17
CA PRO A 152 -12.90 6.64 12.07
C PRO A 152 -12.85 5.12 11.83
N ALA A 153 -11.69 4.56 11.46
CA ALA A 153 -11.50 3.13 11.23
C ALA A 153 -11.00 2.35 12.47
N ASN A 154 -10.89 2.99 13.64
CA ASN A 154 -10.48 2.31 14.87
C ASN A 154 -11.43 1.14 15.21
N GLY A 155 -10.85 -0.02 15.51
CA GLY A 155 -11.58 -1.25 15.83
C GLY A 155 -12.13 -2.02 14.62
N LEU A 156 -11.91 -1.55 13.39
CA LEU A 156 -12.27 -2.28 12.18
C LEU A 156 -11.10 -3.15 11.70
N ASP A 157 -11.39 -4.28 11.06
CA ASP A 157 -10.39 -5.16 10.46
C ASP A 157 -10.49 -5.09 8.93
N GLY A 158 -9.74 -4.14 8.35
CA GLY A 158 -9.75 -3.92 6.90
C GLY A 158 -8.99 -5.01 6.16
N TYR A 159 -7.93 -5.55 6.77
CA TYR A 159 -7.19 -6.70 6.24
C TYR A 159 -8.11 -7.91 6.02
N ALA A 160 -8.92 -8.28 7.02
CA ALA A 160 -9.89 -9.38 6.88
C ALA A 160 -10.91 -9.11 5.77
N TRP A 161 -11.29 -7.86 5.52
CA TRP A 161 -12.17 -7.49 4.41
C TRP A 161 -11.48 -7.55 3.04
N VAL A 162 -10.18 -7.29 2.96
CA VAL A 162 -9.38 -7.52 1.75
C VAL A 162 -9.23 -9.02 1.48
N GLU A 163 -8.93 -9.85 2.49
CA GLU A 163 -8.88 -11.32 2.34
C GLU A 163 -10.22 -11.90 1.88
N ARG A 164 -11.31 -11.34 2.41
CA ARG A 164 -12.67 -11.67 1.95
C ARG A 164 -12.86 -11.30 0.48
N ALA A 165 -12.42 -10.11 0.04
CA ALA A 165 -12.52 -9.70 -1.35
C ALA A 165 -11.74 -10.64 -2.29
N ILE A 166 -10.53 -11.04 -1.91
CA ILE A 166 -9.70 -12.03 -2.63
C ILE A 166 -10.46 -13.34 -2.80
N SER A 167 -11.11 -13.81 -1.73
CA SER A 167 -11.90 -15.05 -1.73
C SER A 167 -13.13 -14.98 -2.65
N LEU A 168 -13.74 -13.80 -2.79
CA LEU A 168 -14.92 -13.59 -3.65
C LEU A 168 -14.56 -13.39 -5.13
N HIS A 169 -13.38 -12.84 -5.44
CA HIS A 169 -12.97 -12.47 -6.80
C HIS A 169 -12.05 -13.50 -7.48
N GLY A 170 -11.76 -14.63 -6.83
CA GLY A 170 -11.00 -15.72 -7.44
C GLY A 170 -9.49 -15.52 -7.46
N GLN A 171 -8.92 -14.96 -6.38
CA GLN A 171 -7.47 -14.80 -6.20
C GLN A 171 -6.80 -13.85 -7.22
N GLU A 172 -7.34 -12.63 -7.33
CA GLU A 172 -6.78 -11.61 -8.21
C GLU A 172 -5.39 -11.13 -7.71
N PRO A 173 -4.33 -11.21 -8.54
CA PRO A 173 -2.95 -10.89 -8.11
C PRO A 173 -2.75 -9.46 -7.59
N GLU A 174 -3.52 -8.49 -8.08
CA GLU A 174 -3.46 -7.10 -7.59
C GLU A 174 -4.04 -6.96 -6.18
N MET A 175 -5.05 -7.77 -5.81
CA MET A 175 -5.58 -7.79 -4.44
C MET A 175 -4.61 -8.48 -3.47
N GLU A 176 -3.92 -9.53 -3.93
CA GLU A 176 -2.83 -10.17 -3.19
C GLU A 176 -1.70 -9.18 -2.92
N PHE A 177 -1.34 -8.35 -3.91
CA PHE A 177 -0.37 -7.26 -3.71
C PHE A 177 -0.84 -6.26 -2.64
N ALA A 178 -2.13 -5.88 -2.64
CA ALA A 178 -2.67 -5.01 -1.60
C ALA A 178 -2.57 -5.65 -0.19
N ALA A 179 -2.89 -6.94 -0.05
CA ALA A 179 -2.76 -7.67 1.21
C ALA A 179 -1.28 -7.76 1.66
N ALA A 180 -0.35 -7.95 0.72
CA ALA A 180 1.09 -7.90 0.98
C ALA A 180 1.52 -6.53 1.52
N LEU A 181 1.03 -5.42 0.95
CA LEU A 181 1.33 -4.07 1.45
C LEU A 181 0.76 -3.82 2.86
N ILE A 182 -0.47 -4.28 3.13
CA ILE A 182 -1.11 -4.13 4.44
C ILE A 182 -0.34 -4.92 5.51
N SER A 183 0.13 -6.13 5.18
CA SER A 183 0.81 -7.03 6.12
C SER A 183 2.23 -6.60 6.51
N LEU A 184 2.86 -5.68 5.76
CA LEU A 184 4.13 -5.05 6.14
C LEU A 184 4.01 -4.33 7.50
N ASP A 185 2.87 -3.67 7.73
CA ASP A 185 2.61 -2.98 8.99
C ASP A 185 2.05 -3.98 10.01
N GLY A 186 2.76 -4.16 11.13
CA GLY A 186 2.39 -5.12 12.18
C GLY A 186 2.85 -6.56 11.99
N LYS A 187 3.67 -6.87 10.97
CA LYS A 187 4.26 -8.20 10.71
C LYS A 187 3.22 -9.33 10.71
N ARG A 188 2.14 -9.14 9.96
CA ARG A 188 1.05 -10.14 9.92
C ARG A 188 1.56 -11.44 9.28
N PRO A 189 1.15 -12.62 9.81
CA PRO A 189 1.41 -13.88 9.12
C PRO A 189 0.73 -13.85 7.74
N GLY A 190 1.37 -14.44 6.73
CA GLY A 190 0.84 -14.48 5.36
C GLY A 190 1.45 -13.47 4.38
N HIS A 191 2.25 -12.49 4.84
CA HIS A 191 2.92 -11.51 3.96
C HIS A 191 3.62 -12.17 2.76
N GLN A 192 4.47 -13.17 3.04
CA GLN A 192 5.23 -13.88 2.02
C GLN A 192 4.33 -14.60 1.02
N GLU A 193 3.24 -15.22 1.48
CA GLU A 193 2.28 -15.92 0.62
C GLU A 193 1.57 -14.95 -0.33
N HIS A 194 1.17 -13.78 0.17
CA HIS A 194 0.57 -12.72 -0.66
C HIS A 194 1.56 -12.19 -1.71
N VAL A 195 2.84 -11.99 -1.34
CA VAL A 195 3.88 -11.58 -2.29
C VAL A 195 4.05 -12.63 -3.38
N GLU A 196 4.13 -13.92 -3.03
CA GLU A 196 4.28 -15.01 -3.99
C GLU A 196 3.12 -15.10 -4.97
N LYS A 197 1.87 -15.02 -4.48
CA LYS A 197 0.67 -15.04 -5.33
C LYS A 197 0.60 -13.82 -6.26
N ALA A 198 0.93 -12.64 -5.74
CA ALA A 198 0.99 -11.42 -6.54
C ALA A 198 2.04 -11.54 -7.66
N VAL A 199 3.24 -12.05 -7.35
CA VAL A 199 4.32 -12.24 -8.32
C VAL A 199 3.98 -13.29 -9.37
N ALA A 200 3.38 -14.43 -8.98
CA ALA A 200 2.98 -15.49 -9.91
C ALA A 200 2.00 -14.97 -10.98
N GLY A 201 1.15 -14.01 -10.59
CA GLY A 201 0.17 -13.38 -11.45
C GLY A 201 0.63 -12.10 -12.18
N ALA A 202 1.89 -11.66 -12.04
CA ALA A 202 2.39 -10.41 -12.60
C ALA A 202 3.21 -10.62 -13.89
N PRO A 203 2.69 -10.30 -15.09
CA PRO A 203 3.49 -10.25 -16.31
C PRO A 203 4.65 -9.24 -16.18
N ALA A 204 5.80 -9.52 -16.81
CA ALA A 204 7.04 -8.75 -16.64
C ALA A 204 6.90 -7.24 -16.88
N ASP A 205 6.05 -6.83 -17.82
CA ASP A 205 5.83 -5.41 -18.18
C ASP A 205 4.52 -4.82 -17.62
N SER A 206 3.82 -5.55 -16.74
CA SER A 206 2.57 -5.11 -16.15
C SER A 206 2.78 -3.99 -15.11
N LEU A 207 1.73 -3.19 -14.87
CA LEU A 207 1.70 -2.25 -13.76
C LEU A 207 1.93 -2.96 -12.42
N LEU A 208 1.40 -4.17 -12.25
CA LEU A 208 1.61 -4.98 -11.06
C LEU A 208 3.11 -5.29 -10.84
N ALA A 209 3.83 -5.75 -11.86
CA ALA A 209 5.26 -6.03 -11.74
C ALA A 209 6.09 -4.79 -11.38
N LYS A 210 5.76 -3.62 -11.96
CA LYS A 210 6.40 -2.34 -11.63
C LYS A 210 6.18 -1.93 -10.18
N ASN A 211 4.94 -2.04 -9.70
CA ASN A 211 4.60 -1.73 -8.31
C ASN A 211 5.24 -2.72 -7.33
N LEU A 212 5.22 -4.03 -7.62
CA LEU A 212 5.91 -5.06 -6.83
C LEU A 212 7.41 -4.75 -6.67
N ALA A 213 8.10 -4.44 -7.78
CA ALA A 213 9.52 -4.12 -7.77
C ALA A 213 9.83 -2.84 -6.97
N THR A 214 8.93 -1.86 -7.01
CA THR A 214 9.09 -0.57 -6.33
C THR A 214 8.87 -0.70 -4.82
N HIS A 215 7.81 -1.39 -4.42
CA HIS A 215 7.36 -1.41 -3.02
C HIS A 215 8.07 -2.47 -2.16
N PHE A 216 8.60 -3.55 -2.76
CA PHE A 216 9.29 -4.62 -2.03
C PHE A 216 10.80 -4.67 -2.32
N LYS A 217 11.38 -3.54 -2.73
CA LYS A 217 12.82 -3.43 -2.94
C LYS A 217 13.57 -3.63 -1.61
N GLY A 218 14.40 -4.67 -1.54
CA GLY A 218 15.27 -4.93 -0.38
C GLY A 218 14.67 -5.84 0.69
N ASP A 219 13.55 -6.51 0.41
CA ASP A 219 13.00 -7.55 1.28
C ASP A 219 14.03 -8.68 1.49
N PRO A 220 14.42 -9.04 2.74
CA PRO A 220 15.51 -9.98 3.05
C PRO A 220 15.33 -11.43 2.56
N GLY A 221 14.18 -11.77 1.98
CA GLY A 221 13.94 -13.03 1.30
C GLY A 221 14.57 -13.10 -0.10
N GLN A 222 14.10 -14.04 -0.93
CA GLN A 222 14.40 -14.00 -2.36
C GLN A 222 13.86 -12.68 -2.91
N THR A 223 14.71 -11.88 -3.56
CA THR A 223 14.27 -10.54 -4.00
C THR A 223 13.10 -10.68 -4.98
N VAL A 224 12.10 -9.80 -4.86
CA VAL A 224 10.94 -9.79 -5.78
C VAL A 224 11.39 -9.72 -7.25
N GLY A 225 12.51 -9.05 -7.53
CA GLY A 225 13.13 -9.06 -8.86
C GLY A 225 13.59 -10.45 -9.33
N ALA A 226 14.17 -11.26 -8.44
CA ALA A 226 14.54 -12.64 -8.76
C ALA A 226 13.30 -13.52 -8.98
N MET A 227 12.25 -13.35 -8.19
CA MET A 227 10.99 -14.09 -8.36
C MET A 227 10.31 -13.75 -9.70
N LEU A 228 10.21 -12.46 -10.04
CA LEU A 228 9.67 -12.00 -11.33
C LEU A 228 10.49 -12.56 -12.51
N GLY A 229 11.82 -12.59 -12.38
CA GLY A 229 12.69 -13.21 -13.39
C GLY A 229 12.42 -14.70 -13.60
N GLN A 230 12.20 -15.46 -12.52
CA GLN A 230 11.85 -16.88 -12.60
C GLN A 230 10.51 -17.10 -13.30
N VAL A 231 9.48 -16.34 -12.94
CA VAL A 231 8.15 -16.41 -13.59
C VAL A 231 8.26 -16.08 -15.08
N ALA A 232 9.05 -15.08 -15.46
CA ALA A 232 9.27 -14.74 -16.86
C ALA A 232 9.98 -15.85 -17.66
N THR A 233 10.92 -16.57 -17.04
CA THR A 233 11.59 -17.71 -17.69
C THR A 233 10.70 -18.96 -17.80
N ALA A 234 9.81 -19.19 -16.84
CA ALA A 234 8.93 -20.36 -16.82
C ALA A 234 7.77 -20.30 -17.85
N LYS A 235 7.49 -19.12 -18.40
CA LYS A 235 6.46 -18.90 -19.43
C LYS A 235 7.00 -18.92 -20.87
N LYS A 236 8.31 -19.17 -21.07
CA LYS A 236 8.93 -19.40 -22.39
C LYS A 236 8.98 -20.88 -22.70
#